data_AF-A0A321LKR1-F1
#
_entry.id   AF-A0A321LKR1-F1
#
_cell.length_a   1.000
_cell.length_b   1.000
_cell.length_c   1.000
_cell.angle_alpha   90.00
_cell.angle_beta   90.00
_cell.angle_gamma   90.00
#
_symmetry.space_group_name_H-M   'P 1'
#
loop_
_entity.id
_entity.type
_entity.pdbx_description
1 polymer ?
#
loop_
_entity_poly.entity_id
_entity_poly.type
_entity_poly.pdbx_seq_one_letter_code
_entity_poly.pdbx_strand_id
1 'polypeptide(L)'
;MQIKLSSETERLVQEEIKRGHFQSVDELIVQGLQALRERDSAEPTHIGKNGSPADAVAHLRVLRNGISLKGLKIKDLVHEGHRF
;
A
#
# COMPACT_ATOMS: atom_id res chain seq x y z
N MET A 1 -28.71 15.06 11.35
CA MET A 1 -27.66 15.50 12.29
C MET A 1 -27.12 16.84 11.80
N GLN A 2 -26.81 17.80 12.68
CA GLN A 2 -26.20 19.07 12.28
C GLN A 2 -24.73 19.07 12.73
N ILE A 3 -23.82 19.35 11.79
CA ILE A 3 -22.38 19.48 12.05
C ILE A 3 -22.02 20.95 11.81
N LYS A 4 -21.41 21.59 12.80
CA LYS A 4 -20.87 22.94 12.64
C LYS A 4 -19.41 22.84 12.22
N LEU A 5 -19.08 23.46 11.09
CA LEU A 5 -17.71 23.57 10.61
C LEU A 5 -17.05 24.81 11.22
N SER A 6 -15.73 24.76 11.40
CA SER A 6 -14.97 25.99 11.67
C SER A 6 -14.95 26.85 10.40
N SER A 7 -14.72 28.15 10.56
CA SER A 7 -14.61 29.07 9.42
C SER A 7 -13.48 28.71 8.46
N GLU A 8 -12.41 28.10 8.99
CA GLU A 8 -11.30 27.59 8.17
C GLU A 8 -11.73 26.38 7.33
N THR A 9 -12.37 25.39 7.95
CA THR A 9 -12.85 24.20 7.23
C THR A 9 -13.89 24.57 6.17
N GLU A 10 -14.80 25.49 6.48
CA GLU A 10 -15.78 25.98 5.51
C GLU A 10 -15.11 26.59 4.28
N ARG A 11 -14.06 27.41 4.48
CA ARG A 11 -13.30 28.00 3.38
C ARG A 11 -12.66 26.93 2.50
N LEU A 12 -12.03 25.91 3.08
CA LEU A 12 -11.43 24.80 2.33
C LEU A 12 -12.47 24.05 1.51
N VAL A 13 -13.62 23.73 2.10
CA VAL A 13 -14.73 23.06 1.40
C VAL A 13 -15.22 23.90 0.22
N GLN A 14 -15.40 25.21 0.41
CA GLN A 14 -15.82 26.10 -0.68
C GLN A 14 -14.77 26.19 -1.80
N GLU A 15 -13.48 26.21 -1.48
CA GLU A 15 -12.41 26.25 -2.49
C GLU A 15 -12.41 24.98 -3.34
N GLU A 16 -12.56 23.80 -2.73
CA GLU A 16 -12.59 22.52 -3.45
C GLU A 16 -13.84 22.38 -4.34
N ILE A 17 -15.00 22.88 -3.88
CA ILE A 17 -16.22 22.92 -4.70
C ILE A 17 -16.05 23.90 -5.87
N LYS A 18 -15.48 25.10 -5.63
CA LYS A 18 -15.21 26.08 -6.69
C LYS A 18 -14.23 25.57 -7.75
N ARG A 19 -13.26 24.76 -7.33
CA ARG A 19 -12.31 24.08 -8.24
C ARG A 19 -12.97 22.96 -9.04
N GLY A 20 -14.19 22.56 -8.69
CA GLY A 20 -14.92 21.47 -9.36
C GLY A 20 -14.45 20.07 -8.95
N HIS A 21 -13.68 19.94 -7.86
CA HIS A 21 -13.26 18.63 -7.35
C HIS A 21 -14.44 17.87 -6.74
N PHE A 22 -15.42 18.60 -6.20
CA PHE A 22 -16.65 18.05 -5.64
C PHE A 22 -17.83 18.92 -6.04
N GLN A 23 -18.99 18.31 -6.27
CA GLN A 23 -20.22 19.01 -6.63
C GLN A 23 -20.99 19.49 -5.38
N SER A 24 -20.74 18.86 -4.22
CA SER A 24 -21.41 19.21 -2.97
C SER A 24 -20.56 18.89 -1.73
N VAL A 25 -20.94 19.48 -0.60
CA VAL A 25 -20.34 19.19 0.71
C VAL A 25 -20.56 17.73 1.11
N ASP A 26 -21.74 17.19 0.82
CA ASP A 26 -22.10 15.82 1.17
C ASP A 26 -21.22 14.81 0.41
N GLU A 27 -21.02 15.02 -0.88
CA GLU A 27 -20.12 14.22 -1.71
C GLU A 27 -18.68 14.24 -1.17
N LEU A 28 -18.17 15.44 -0.84
CA LEU A 28 -16.82 15.60 -0.28
C LEU A 28 -16.67 14.80 1.01
N ILE A 29 -17.66 14.85 1.91
CA ILE A 29 -17.62 14.12 3.18
C ILE A 29 -17.64 12.61 2.92
N VAL A 30 -18.53 12.12 2.05
CA VAL A 30 -18.63 10.69 1.73
C VAL A 30 -17.32 10.17 1.13
N GLN A 31 -16.77 10.85 0.13
CA GLN A 31 -15.52 10.44 -0.51
C GLN A 31 -14.34 10.54 0.47
N GLY A 32 -14.27 11.60 1.29
CA GLY A 32 -13.23 11.76 2.31
C GLY A 32 -13.23 10.63 3.34
N LEU A 33 -14.42 10.20 3.79
CA LEU A 33 -14.57 9.07 4.73
C LEU A 33 -14.22 7.73 4.07
N GLN A 34 -14.61 7.52 2.82
CA GLN A 34 -14.21 6.33 2.06
C GLN A 34 -12.69 6.26 1.90
N ALA A 35 -12.06 7.34 1.46
CA ALA A 35 -10.62 7.43 1.30
C ALA A 35 -9.86 7.25 2.64
N LEU A 36 -10.45 7.66 3.77
CA LEU A 36 -9.88 7.39 5.09
C LEU A 36 -9.97 5.90 5.42
N ARG A 37 -11.14 5.28 5.23
CA ARG A 37 -11.33 3.85 5.48
C ARG A 37 -10.45 2.98 4.58
N GLU A 38 -10.27 3.38 3.32
CA GLU A 38 -9.36 2.70 2.39
C GLU A 38 -7.91 2.80 2.87
N ARG A 39 -7.48 3.97 3.35
CA ARG A 39 -6.14 4.14 3.93
C ARG A 39 -5.94 3.31 5.20
N ASP A 40 -6.95 3.26 6.07
CA ASP A 40 -6.89 2.44 7.29
C ASP A 40 -6.96 0.93 6.97
N SER A 41 -7.64 0.55 5.89
CA SER A 41 -7.71 -0.85 5.42
C SER A 41 -6.47 -1.26 4.62
N ALA A 42 -5.82 -0.28 3.98
CA ALA A 42 -4.57 -0.40 3.24
C ALA A 42 -3.36 -0.05 4.11
N GLU A 43 -3.53 0.17 5.42
CA GLU A 43 -2.45 -0.04 6.37
C GLU A 43 -1.80 -1.35 5.95
N PRO A 44 -0.49 -1.34 5.65
CA PRO A 44 0.18 -2.53 5.18
C PRO A 44 -0.18 -3.57 6.22
N THR A 45 -0.87 -4.63 5.78
CA THR A 45 -1.04 -5.83 6.59
C THR A 45 0.30 -5.97 7.24
N HIS A 46 0.34 -5.77 8.57
CA HIS A 46 1.56 -5.97 9.31
C HIS A 46 2.07 -7.27 8.74
N ILE A 47 3.20 -7.23 8.01
CA ILE A 47 3.99 -8.42 7.81
C ILE A 47 4.35 -8.69 9.24
N GLY A 48 3.48 -9.46 9.90
CA GLY A 48 3.59 -9.77 11.28
C GLY A 48 4.98 -10.34 11.34
N LYS A 49 5.79 -9.80 12.24
CA LYS A 49 6.94 -10.49 12.79
C LYS A 49 6.52 -11.77 13.55
N ASN A 50 5.50 -12.48 13.04
CA ASN A 50 4.93 -13.75 13.45
C ASN A 50 4.78 -14.70 12.25
N GLY A 51 5.26 -14.35 11.04
CA GLY A 51 5.55 -15.36 10.04
C GLY A 51 6.71 -16.21 10.55
N SER A 52 6.48 -17.50 10.72
CA SER A 52 7.55 -18.44 11.08
C SER A 52 8.71 -18.28 10.09
N PRO A 53 9.97 -18.51 10.48
CA PRO A 53 11.08 -18.59 9.52
C PRO A 53 10.75 -19.47 8.30
N ALA A 54 9.88 -20.47 8.46
CA ALA A 54 9.36 -21.30 7.38
C ALA A 54 8.55 -20.54 6.32
N ASP A 55 7.71 -19.57 6.71
CA ASP A 55 6.90 -18.77 5.79
C ASP A 55 7.76 -17.81 4.98
N ALA A 56 8.76 -17.20 5.63
CA ALA A 56 9.77 -16.38 4.94
C ALA A 56 10.58 -17.20 3.93
N VAL A 57 10.99 -18.42 4.29
CA VAL A 57 11.68 -19.34 3.38
C VAL A 57 10.76 -19.79 2.23
N ALA A 58 9.48 -20.04 2.49
CA ALA A 58 8.52 -20.41 1.45
C ALA A 58 8.32 -19.27 0.45
N HIS A 59 8.15 -18.03 0.90
CA HIS A 59 8.06 -16.84 0.04
C HIS A 59 9.33 -16.63 -0.79
N LEU A 60 10.51 -16.72 -0.17
CA LEU A 60 11.78 -16.63 -0.89
C LEU A 60 11.96 -17.77 -1.90
N ARG A 61 11.46 -18.97 -1.60
CA ARG A 61 11.50 -20.13 -2.52
C ARG A 61 10.62 -19.91 -3.75
N VAL A 62 9.44 -19.30 -3.58
CA VAL A 62 8.55 -18.89 -4.68
C VAL A 62 9.23 -17.83 -5.54
N LEU A 63 9.83 -16.81 -4.93
CA LEU A 63 10.59 -15.79 -5.67
C LEU A 63 11.80 -16.38 -6.42
N ARG A 64 12.47 -17.38 -5.85
CA ARG A 64 13.59 -18.09 -6.51
C ARG A 64 13.14 -18.90 -7.74
N ASN A 65 11.86 -19.28 -7.85
CA ASN A 65 11.36 -20.00 -9.02
C ASN A 65 11.23 -19.03 -10.21
N GLY A 66 12.33 -18.88 -10.97
CA GLY A 66 12.37 -18.12 -12.21
C GLY A 66 13.48 -17.07 -12.28
N ILE A 67 14.15 -16.76 -11.16
CA ILE A 67 15.30 -15.85 -11.17
C ILE A 67 16.55 -16.61 -11.61
N SER A 68 16.93 -16.40 -12.86
CA SER A 68 18.17 -16.91 -13.45
C SER A 68 19.12 -15.75 -13.74
N LEU A 69 20.32 -15.78 -13.16
CA LEU A 69 21.41 -14.87 -13.52
C LEU A 69 22.15 -15.47 -14.70
N LYS A 70 22.08 -14.83 -15.88
CA LYS A 70 22.67 -15.34 -17.14
C LYS A 70 22.29 -16.80 -17.47
N GLY A 71 21.04 -17.18 -17.20
CA GLY A 71 20.54 -18.54 -17.45
C GLY A 71 20.89 -19.57 -16.38
N LEU A 72 21.70 -19.23 -15.37
CA LEU A 72 22.02 -20.11 -14.24
C LEU A 72 21.03 -19.91 -13.10
N LYS A 73 20.53 -21.01 -12.52
CA LYS A 73 19.69 -20.93 -11.32
C LYS A 73 20.58 -20.60 -10.12
N ILE A 74 20.05 -19.84 -9.15
CA ILE A 74 20.78 -19.45 -7.93
C ILE A 74 21.42 -20.65 -7.19
N LYS A 75 20.76 -21.82 -7.21
CA LYS A 75 21.30 -23.06 -6.62
C LYS A 75 22.60 -23.54 -7.27
N ASP A 76 22.79 -23.25 -8.55
CA ASP A 76 23.96 -23.66 -9.33
C ASP A 76 25.08 -22.62 -9.18
N LEU A 77 24.75 -21.38 -8.82
CA LEU A 77 25.69 -20.27 -8.59
C LEU A 77 26.63 -20.49 -7.39
N VAL A 78 26.18 -21.25 -6.38
CA VAL A 78 27.00 -21.61 -5.20
C VAL A 78 28.25 -22.39 -5.58
N HIS A 79 28.19 -23.16 -6.68
CA HIS A 79 29.32 -23.93 -7.18
C HIS A 79 30.26 -23.08 -8.05
N GLU A 80 29.75 -22.04 -8.70
CA GLU A 80 30.53 -21.17 -9.59
C GLU A 80 31.55 -20.32 -8.80
N GLY A 81 31.17 -19.85 -7.61
CA GLY A 81 32.06 -19.11 -6.71
C GLY A 81 33.22 -19.92 -6.12
N HIS A 82 33.21 -21.25 -6.28
CA HIS A 82 34.30 -22.14 -5.85
C HIS A 82 35.34 -22.41 -6.96
N ARG A 83 35.11 -21.89 -8.17
CA ARG A 83 36.02 -22.03 -9.32
C ARG A 83 36.99 -20.86 -9.50
N PHE A 84 36.92 -19.83 -8.66
CA PHE A 84 37.80 -18.67 -8.65
C PHE A 84 38.44 -18.48 -7.28
#